data_AF-A0A3C1UET6-F1
#
_entry.id   AF-A0A3C1UET6-F1
#
_cell.length_a   1.000
_cell.length_b   1.000
_cell.length_c   1.000
_cell.angle_alpha   90.00
_cell.angle_beta   90.00
_cell.angle_gamma   90.00
#
_symmetry.space_group_name_H-M   'P 1'
#
loop_
_entity.id
_entity.type
_entity.pdbx_description
1 polymer ?
#
loop_
_entity_poly.entity_id
_entity_poly.type
_entity_poly.pdbx_seq_one_letter_code
_entity_poly.pdbx_strand_id
1 'polypeptide(L)' 'FSQPRVRILHGTGTGILKQLIRQYLNTVKEVKSYRDEHVQFGGAGITVV' A
#
# COMPACT_ATOMS: atom_id res chain seq x y z
N PHE A 1 -8.09 -4.99 19.63
CA PHE A 1 -6.92 -4.45 18.92
C PHE A 1 -7.40 -3.64 17.73
N SER A 2 -7.23 -2.32 17.74
CA SER A 2 -7.48 -1.47 16.57
C SER A 2 -6.13 -0.95 16.10
N GLN A 3 -5.51 -1.59 15.13
CA GLN A 3 -4.51 -0.90 14.32
C GLN A 3 -5.26 -0.22 13.17
N PRO A 4 -5.34 1.12 13.16
CA PRO A 4 -6.11 1.85 12.16
C PRO A 4 -5.42 1.91 10.78
N ARG A 5 -4.21 1.32 10.66
CA ARG A 5 -3.34 1.44 9.49
C ARG A 5 -2.36 0.28 9.40
N VAL A 6 -2.11 -0.21 8.20
CA VAL A 6 -1.04 -1.17 7.86
C VAL A 6 -0.11 -0.56 6.81
N ARG A 7 1.17 -0.91 6.85
CA ARG A 7 2.18 -0.49 5.86
C ARG A 7 2.69 -1.73 5.15
N ILE A 8 2.53 -1.75 3.83
CA ILE A 8 2.95 -2.86 2.98
C ILE A 8 4.22 -2.42 2.25
N LEU A 9 5.38 -2.89 2.71
CA LEU A 9 6.65 -2.68 2.02
C LEU A 9 6.73 -3.67 0.85
N HIS A 10 6.71 -3.15 -0.37
CA HIS A 10 6.77 -3.95 -1.59
C HIS A 10 7.96 -3.58 -2.49
N GLY A 11 8.72 -2.53 -2.15
CA GLY A 11 9.80 -2.00 -2.97
C GLY A 11 9.28 -1.32 -4.24
N THR A 12 10.17 -0.64 -4.96
CA THR A 12 9.82 0.08 -6.20
C THR A 12 9.95 -0.81 -7.42
N GLY A 13 11.10 -1.47 -7.63
CA GLY A 13 11.33 -2.37 -8.77
C GLY A 13 10.82 -1.80 -10.10
N THR A 14 10.15 -2.63 -10.92
CA THR A 14 9.39 -2.18 -12.11
C THR A 14 7.98 -1.67 -11.77
N GLY A 15 7.57 -1.71 -10.49
CA GLY A 15 6.25 -1.32 -10.03
C GLY A 15 5.17 -2.40 -10.10
N ILE A 16 5.48 -3.61 -10.60
CA ILE A 16 4.47 -4.66 -10.78
C ILE A 16 3.82 -5.09 -9.46
N LEU A 17 4.59 -5.19 -8.38
CA LEU A 17 4.06 -5.59 -7.08
C LEU A 17 3.13 -4.52 -6.49
N LYS A 18 3.48 -3.23 -6.63
CA LYS A 18 2.60 -2.10 -6.28
C LYS A 18 1.25 -2.20 -7.01
N GLN A 19 1.29 -2.46 -8.33
CA GLN A 19 0.09 -2.56 -9.14
C GLN A 19 -0.80 -3.73 -8.69
N LEU A 20 -0.24 -4.93 -8.53
CA LEU A 20 -0.98 -6.12 -8.12
C LEU A 20 -1.58 -5.97 -6.72
N ILE A 21 -0.82 -5.41 -5.77
CA ILE A 21 -1.32 -5.10 -4.42
C ILE A 21 -2.52 -4.15 -4.50
N ARG A 22 -2.42 -3.05 -5.25
CA ARG A 22 -3.52 -2.06 -5.35
C ARG A 22 -4.74 -2.62 -6.07
N GLN A 23 -4.54 -3.46 -7.09
CA GLN A 23 -5.63 -4.21 -7.73
C GLN A 23 -6.33 -5.13 -6.74
N TYR A 24 -5.58 -5.87 -5.92
CA TYR A 24 -6.16 -6.72 -4.87
C TYR A 24 -6.90 -5.88 -3.82
N LEU A 25 -6.31 -4.79 -3.32
CA LEU A 25 -6.94 -3.91 -2.33
C LEU A 25 -8.28 -3.34 -2.81
N ASN A 26 -8.43 -3.07 -4.12
CA ASN A 26 -9.71 -2.65 -4.70
C ASN A 26 -10.82 -3.71 -4.59
N THR A 27 -10.47 -4.98 -4.37
CA THR A 27 -11.44 -6.08 -4.18
C THR A 27 -11.86 -6.29 -2.73
N VAL A 28 -11.12 -5.72 -1.77
CA VAL A 28 -11.36 -5.90 -0.34
C VAL A 28 -12.31 -4.81 0.16
N LYS A 29 -13.56 -5.18 0.47
CA LYS A 29 -14.63 -4.24 0.86
C LYS A 29 -14.31 -3.48 2.16
N GLU A 30 -13.50 -4.07 3.02
CA GLU A 30 -13.09 -3.54 4.31
C GLU A 30 -12.00 -2.46 4.19
N VAL A 31 -11.35 -2.33 3.02
CA VAL A 31 -10.33 -1.31 2.78
C VAL A 31 -11.00 0.01 2.43
N LYS A 32 -10.86 1.00 3.33
CA LYS A 32 -11.43 2.34 3.13
C LYS A 32 -10.62 3.20 2.16
N SER A 33 -9.30 3.09 2.21
CA SER A 33 -8.39 3.88 1.36
C SER A 33 -7.00 3.26 1.34
N TYR A 34 -6.21 3.56 0.33
CA TYR A 34 -4.78 3.32 0.35
C TYR A 34 -4.02 4.40 -0.42
N ARG A 35 -2.75 4.60 -0.10
CA ARG A 35 -1.89 5.62 -0.74
C ARG A 35 -0.42 5.20 -0.70
N ASP A 36 0.39 5.87 -1.50
CA ASP A 36 1.84 5.78 -1.36
C ASP A 36 2.25 6.42 -0.03
N GLU A 37 3.27 5.87 0.61
CA GLU A 37 3.84 6.46 1.81
C GLU A 37 4.51 7.80 1.52
N HIS A 38 4.68 8.63 2.55
CA HIS A 38 5.49 9.83 2.44
C HIS A 38 6.93 9.50 1.97
N VAL A 39 7.54 10.42 1.19
CA VAL A 39 8.85 10.19 0.55
C VAL A 39 9.95 9.91 1.58
N GLN A 40 9.91 10.58 2.73
CA GLN A 40 10.87 10.41 3.83
C GLN A 40 10.79 9.04 4.51
N PHE A 41 9.69 8.30 4.29
CA PHE A 41 9.46 7.01 4.92
C PHE A 41 9.41 5.85 3.92
N GLY A 42 9.81 6.06 2.65
CA GLY A 42 9.90 5.01 1.63
C GLY A 42 9.08 5.26 0.35
N GLY A 43 8.25 6.31 0.32
CA GLY A 43 7.59 6.78 -0.89
C GLY A 43 6.77 5.71 -1.61
N ALA A 44 6.91 5.69 -2.94
CA ALA A 44 6.20 4.76 -3.82
C ALA A 44 6.54 3.28 -3.61
N GLY A 45 7.52 2.93 -2.77
CA GLY A 45 7.86 1.54 -2.42
C GLY A 45 7.03 0.97 -1.26
N ILE A 46 6.16 1.78 -0.65
CA ILE A 46 5.30 1.38 0.46
C ILE A 46 3.87 1.84 0.17
N THR A 47 2.92 0.92 0.30
CA THR A 47 1.49 1.23 0.30
C THR A 47 0.99 1.29 1.74
N VAL A 48 0.39 2.43 2.11
CA VAL A 48 -0.31 2.64 3.38
C VAL A 48 -1.79 2.37 3.16
N VAL A 49 -2.34 1.44 3.92
CA VAL A 49 -3.76 1.04 3.92
C VAL A 49 -4.38 1.41 5.26
#